data_AF-A0AA35W7I1-F1
#
_entry.id   AF-A0AA35W7I1-F1
#
_cell.length_a   1.000
_cell.length_b   1.000
_cell.length_c   1.000
_cell.angle_alpha   90.00
_cell.angle_beta   90.00
_cell.angle_gamma   90.00
#
_symmetry.space_group_name_H-M   'P 1'
#
loop_
_entity.id
_entity.type
_entity.pdbx_description
1 polymer ?
#
loop_
_entity_poly.entity_id
_entity_poly.type
_entity_poly.pdbx_seq_one_letter_code
_entity_poly.pdbx_strand_id
1 'polypeptide(L)'
;MTNAHSTHQLLYSALHGPDNQPACSSTFHFIDPHSFRRRQRYESSDEFYDADEELEEPPLSPMAAVAISVQPADSEADPSDVEEDQELHEDDDASSGVAQNRSIIMHMLSQARVGMDLTRITLPTFILEKRSLLEMYAEFFAHPDLFASIPDNSDPRERIIAIARYYCSAFHAARKGAVAKKPYNPILGETFRCYWDLPGGRRNAPDDDSKRLIQSGPVPYASYSSVAFVAEQVSHHPPVSGFYAECIPKRMYVNGSIYTKSKFLGLSLGVHHIGSVRLCLMDYGEEYRVNLPNAYARSILTVPWLELGGKCHIECLQNGYTADVEFHCKPFYGGRKHRITCNVNHTSERKPLLKVEGEWNGVMHIKHPNGEQEVFFDTINTPTVKKKLQKVSAQDPGESRRRWQRVTEALFSKDIEEATDAKHELEEKQRADARQRQESGVEWKQQFFHLEGDTWIYNTPLSSRTRTSKRHI
;
A
#
# COMPACT_ATOMS: atom_id res chain seq x y z
N MET A 1 -54.42 -6.20 17.37
CA MET A 1 -54.45 -6.77 16.00
C MET A 1 -54.70 -5.61 15.04
N THR A 2 -53.98 -5.59 13.90
CA THR A 2 -53.80 -4.50 12.90
C THR A 2 -52.87 -3.38 13.41
N ASN A 3 -51.84 -2.89 12.71
CA ASN A 3 -51.48 -2.92 11.29
C ASN A 3 -49.94 -3.00 11.14
N ALA A 4 -49.41 -4.17 10.75
CA ALA A 4 -48.01 -4.37 10.33
C ALA A 4 -47.91 -4.63 8.81
N HIS A 5 -48.84 -4.07 8.03
CA HIS A 5 -48.99 -4.38 6.59
C HIS A 5 -48.94 -3.17 5.65
N SER A 6 -48.73 -1.94 6.14
CA SER A 6 -48.71 -0.76 5.26
C SER A 6 -47.30 -0.32 4.82
N THR A 7 -46.24 -0.69 5.53
CA THR A 7 -44.86 -0.27 5.18
C THR A 7 -44.18 -1.19 4.16
N HIS A 8 -44.68 -2.42 3.98
CA HIS A 8 -44.08 -3.42 3.08
C HIS A 8 -44.61 -3.34 1.63
N GLN A 9 -45.69 -2.59 1.37
CA GLN A 9 -46.24 -2.37 0.02
C GLN A 9 -45.66 -1.14 -0.68
N LEU A 10 -45.07 -0.18 0.04
CA LEU A 10 -44.44 1.00 -0.56
C LEU A 10 -43.01 0.75 -1.06
N LEU A 11 -42.36 -0.35 -0.64
CA LEU A 11 -41.01 -0.74 -1.08
C LEU A 11 -41.02 -1.72 -2.26
N TYR A 12 -42.16 -2.33 -2.60
CA TYR A 12 -42.27 -3.30 -3.68
C TYR A 12 -42.58 -2.66 -5.05
N SER A 13 -43.25 -1.49 -5.05
CA SER A 13 -43.62 -0.75 -6.27
C SER A 13 -42.50 0.14 -6.83
N ALA A 14 -41.42 0.38 -6.08
CA ALA A 14 -40.24 1.11 -6.56
C ALA A 14 -39.23 0.24 -7.33
N LEU A 15 -39.42 -1.10 -7.34
CA LEU A 15 -38.46 -2.06 -7.90
C LEU A 15 -38.94 -2.76 -9.19
N HIS A 16 -40.19 -2.57 -9.64
CA HIS A 16 -40.75 -3.29 -10.79
C HIS A 16 -41.69 -2.44 -11.66
N GLY A 17 -41.14 -1.43 -12.35
CA GLY A 17 -41.77 -0.83 -13.54
C GLY A 17 -41.38 -1.62 -14.81
N PRO A 18 -42.27 -1.78 -15.81
CA PRO A 18 -42.00 -2.60 -16.99
C PRO A 18 -41.16 -1.85 -18.04
N ASP A 19 -40.39 -2.63 -18.80
CA ASP A 19 -39.67 -2.28 -20.03
C ASP A 19 -38.48 -1.31 -19.94
N ASN A 20 -37.29 -1.89 -19.74
CA ASN A 20 -36.15 -1.58 -20.60
C ASN A 20 -35.09 -2.69 -20.54
N GLN A 21 -34.97 -3.47 -21.62
CA GLN A 21 -33.89 -4.43 -21.83
C GLN A 21 -32.55 -3.68 -21.97
N PRO A 22 -31.46 -4.08 -21.30
CA PRO A 22 -30.14 -3.60 -21.69
C PRO A 22 -29.59 -4.48 -22.81
N ALA A 23 -29.47 -3.89 -24.00
CA ALA A 23 -28.68 -4.45 -25.08
C ALA A 23 -27.22 -4.62 -24.62
N CYS A 24 -26.77 -5.87 -24.60
CA CYS A 24 -25.36 -6.20 -24.41
C CYS A 24 -24.60 -5.86 -25.70
N SER A 25 -24.02 -4.67 -25.74
CA SER A 25 -22.92 -4.34 -26.65
C SER A 25 -22.14 -3.18 -26.03
N SER A 26 -20.99 -3.49 -25.45
CA SER A 26 -20.01 -2.46 -25.10
C SER A 26 -18.68 -2.84 -25.74
N THR A 27 -18.49 -2.29 -26.93
CA THR A 27 -17.18 -2.08 -27.54
C THR A 27 -16.31 -1.30 -26.55
N PHE A 28 -15.15 -1.87 -26.20
CA PHE A 28 -14.18 -1.24 -25.32
C PHE A 28 -13.65 0.04 -25.99
N HIS A 29 -13.94 1.21 -25.39
CA HIS A 29 -13.18 2.42 -25.66
C HIS A 29 -12.07 2.55 -24.61
N PHE A 30 -10.83 2.41 -25.07
CA PHE A 30 -9.64 2.80 -24.31
C PHE A 30 -9.75 4.27 -23.91
N ILE A 31 -9.56 4.57 -22.62
CA ILE A 31 -9.36 5.95 -22.18
C ILE A 31 -7.94 6.34 -22.60
N ASP A 32 -7.85 7.31 -23.51
CA ASP A 32 -6.62 7.92 -23.97
C ASP A 32 -5.87 8.60 -22.80
N PRO A 33 -4.59 8.27 -22.55
CA PRO A 33 -3.75 8.92 -21.53
C PRO A 33 -3.67 10.45 -21.68
N HIS A 34 -3.90 11.01 -22.87
CA HIS A 34 -3.89 12.45 -23.09
C HIS A 34 -5.13 13.18 -22.53
N SER A 35 -6.21 12.45 -22.21
CA SER A 35 -7.41 13.04 -21.59
C SER A 35 -7.17 13.54 -20.16
N PHE A 36 -6.10 13.07 -19.50
CA PHE A 36 -5.73 13.47 -18.13
C PHE A 36 -5.25 14.94 -18.05
N ARG A 37 -4.55 15.41 -19.10
CA ARG A 37 -3.98 16.78 -19.14
C ARG A 37 -5.04 17.87 -19.25
N ARG A 38 -6.21 17.59 -19.84
CA ARG A 38 -7.26 18.60 -20.05
C ARG A 38 -8.12 18.83 -18.79
N ARG A 39 -8.19 17.85 -17.87
CA ARG A 39 -8.88 18.00 -16.57
C ARG A 39 -8.05 18.77 -15.55
N GLN A 40 -6.73 18.60 -15.51
CA GLN A 40 -5.86 19.38 -14.62
C GLN A 40 -5.96 20.89 -14.83
N ARG A 41 -6.23 21.36 -16.06
CA ARG A 41 -6.31 22.79 -16.35
C ARG A 41 -7.65 23.44 -15.98
N TYR A 42 -8.70 22.65 -15.77
CA TYR A 42 -10.04 23.14 -15.43
C TYR A 42 -10.44 22.91 -13.96
N GLU A 43 -9.65 22.14 -13.19
CA GLU A 43 -9.81 22.00 -11.73
C GLU A 43 -8.80 22.88 -10.95
N SER A 44 -8.00 23.69 -11.64
CA SER A 44 -7.03 24.62 -11.06
C SER A 44 -7.65 25.93 -10.53
N SER A 45 -8.97 26.12 -10.66
CA SER A 45 -9.65 27.37 -10.29
C SER A 45 -10.63 27.25 -9.12
N ASP A 46 -10.66 26.12 -8.42
CA ASP A 46 -11.37 26.08 -7.14
C ASP A 46 -10.43 26.60 -6.06
N GLU A 47 -10.39 27.94 -5.92
CA GLU A 47 -9.93 28.63 -4.72
C GLU A 47 -10.66 28.02 -3.52
N PHE A 48 -9.97 27.14 -2.78
CA PHE A 48 -10.54 26.47 -1.62
C PHE A 48 -10.11 27.21 -0.35
N TYR A 49 -10.99 28.09 0.12
CA TYR A 49 -10.92 28.68 1.47
C TYR A 49 -11.13 27.55 2.50
N ASP A 50 -10.07 27.21 3.23
CA ASP A 50 -10.19 26.45 4.48
C ASP A 50 -10.52 27.43 5.62
N ALA A 51 -11.41 27.03 6.52
CA ALA A 51 -12.04 27.87 7.53
C ALA A 51 -11.04 28.64 8.40
N ASP A 52 -11.22 29.95 8.49
CA ASP A 52 -10.56 30.84 9.42
C ASP A 52 -10.85 30.41 10.87
N GLU A 53 -9.84 29.94 11.59
CA GLU A 53 -9.77 30.07 13.04
C GLU A 53 -8.87 31.28 13.33
N GLU A 54 -9.49 32.43 13.65
CA GLU A 54 -8.80 33.61 14.16
C GLU A 54 -8.09 33.25 15.47
N LEU A 55 -6.76 33.24 15.45
CA LEU A 55 -5.92 33.19 16.65
C LEU A 55 -4.97 34.40 16.63
N GLU A 56 -4.97 35.16 17.73
CA GLU A 56 -4.17 36.37 17.92
C GLU A 56 -2.66 36.09 17.78
N GLU A 57 -1.99 36.86 16.92
CA GLU A 57 -0.55 36.80 16.71
C GLU A 57 0.25 37.47 17.85
N PRO A 58 1.29 36.84 18.43
CA PRO A 58 2.30 37.55 19.20
C PRO A 58 3.34 38.21 18.27
N PRO A 59 4.00 39.31 18.70
CA PRO A 59 4.82 40.12 17.81
C PRO A 59 6.09 39.40 17.33
N LEU A 60 6.30 39.44 16.02
CA LEU A 60 7.46 38.94 15.29
C LEU A 60 8.77 39.61 15.74
N SER A 61 9.80 38.81 16.01
CA SER A 61 11.19 39.24 16.03
C SER A 61 11.92 38.63 14.82
N PRO A 62 12.75 39.38 14.08
CA PRO A 62 13.38 38.88 12.87
C PRO A 62 14.53 37.94 13.22
N MET A 63 14.29 36.62 13.19
CA MET A 63 15.37 35.64 13.09
C MET A 63 15.65 35.38 11.61
N ALA A 64 16.91 35.59 11.23
CA ALA A 64 17.42 35.33 9.90
C ALA A 64 17.05 33.91 9.43
N ALA A 65 16.50 33.82 8.22
CA ALA A 65 16.23 32.56 7.55
C ALA A 65 17.54 31.81 7.31
N VAL A 66 17.88 30.90 8.22
CA VAL A 66 18.87 29.87 7.94
C VAL A 66 18.15 28.82 7.11
N ALA A 67 18.45 28.78 5.82
CA ALA A 67 18.04 27.68 4.95
C ALA A 67 18.66 26.38 5.50
N ILE A 68 17.89 25.62 6.27
CA ILE A 68 18.27 24.26 6.67
C ILE A 68 18.07 23.39 5.44
N SER A 69 19.07 23.35 4.58
CA SER A 69 19.25 22.23 3.66
C SER A 69 19.56 21.02 4.54
N VAL A 70 18.55 20.19 4.81
CA VAL A 70 18.78 18.84 5.32
C VAL A 70 19.43 18.07 4.19
N GLN A 71 20.76 18.12 4.11
CA GLN A 71 21.51 17.09 3.42
C GLN A 71 21.24 15.77 4.18
N PRO A 72 21.09 14.63 3.50
CA PRO A 72 21.03 13.36 4.19
C PRO A 72 22.25 13.30 5.10
N ALA A 73 22.02 13.10 6.40
CA ALA A 73 23.14 12.86 7.29
C ALA A 73 23.82 11.58 6.78
N ASP A 74 25.07 11.70 6.34
CA ASP A 74 25.96 10.58 6.05
C ASP A 74 26.34 9.86 7.36
N SER A 75 25.37 9.58 8.25
CA SER A 75 25.60 8.64 9.34
C SER A 75 25.58 7.26 8.71
N GLU A 76 26.76 6.68 8.51
CA GLU A 76 26.90 5.27 8.16
C GLU A 76 26.10 4.45 9.19
N ALA A 77 25.00 3.85 8.75
CA ALA A 77 24.15 3.05 9.60
C ALA A 77 24.96 1.87 10.15
N ASP A 78 25.14 1.82 11.48
CA ASP A 78 25.83 0.72 12.15
C ASP A 78 24.98 -0.55 12.05
N PRO A 79 25.50 -1.65 11.46
CA PRO A 79 24.80 -2.93 11.43
C PRO A 79 24.41 -3.47 12.83
N SER A 80 25.08 -3.03 13.90
CA SER A 80 24.76 -3.38 15.28
C SER A 80 23.44 -2.76 15.80
N ASP A 81 22.93 -1.75 15.09
CA ASP A 81 21.65 -1.10 15.36
C ASP A 81 20.49 -1.65 14.53
N VAL A 82 20.72 -2.70 13.76
CA VAL A 82 19.65 -3.42 13.07
C VAL A 82 19.01 -4.44 14.00
N GLU A 83 17.69 -4.47 14.03
CA GLU A 83 16.90 -5.47 14.73
C GLU A 83 15.91 -6.17 13.80
N GLU A 84 15.59 -7.43 14.12
CA GLU A 84 14.41 -8.07 13.55
C GLU A 84 13.15 -7.45 14.12
N ASP A 85 12.18 -7.25 13.26
CA ASP A 85 10.91 -6.66 13.65
C ASP A 85 10.23 -7.52 14.71
N GLN A 86 10.13 -6.96 15.91
CA GLN A 86 9.28 -7.49 16.96
C GLN A 86 7.87 -7.07 16.54
N GLU A 87 6.99 -8.02 16.22
CA GLU A 87 5.64 -7.74 15.72
C GLU A 87 4.81 -7.00 16.78
N LEU A 88 5.03 -5.69 16.86
CA LEU A 88 4.42 -4.79 17.83
C LEU A 88 2.93 -4.53 17.47
N HIS A 89 2.42 -5.09 16.37
CA HIS A 89 1.11 -4.73 15.81
C HIS A 89 -0.10 -5.39 16.49
N GLU A 90 0.10 -6.26 17.49
CA GLU A 90 -0.96 -7.05 18.09
C GLU A 90 -1.49 -6.44 19.39
N ASP A 91 -2.69 -5.87 19.30
CA ASP A 91 -3.65 -5.80 20.41
C ASP A 91 -5.06 -5.92 19.78
N ASP A 92 -5.72 -7.05 20.06
CA ASP A 92 -7.08 -7.40 19.60
C ASP A 92 -8.20 -6.58 20.27
N ASP A 93 -7.84 -5.59 21.09
CA ASP A 93 -8.78 -4.81 21.91
C ASP A 93 -9.55 -3.72 21.13
N ALA A 94 -9.33 -3.60 19.82
CA ALA A 94 -10.02 -2.62 18.97
C ALA A 94 -11.54 -2.84 18.91
N SER A 95 -12.01 -4.07 19.13
CA SER A 95 -13.45 -4.35 19.25
C SER A 95 -14.08 -3.63 20.45
N SER A 96 -13.35 -3.54 21.57
CA SER A 96 -13.75 -2.82 22.78
C SER A 96 -13.78 -1.31 22.53
N GLY A 97 -12.73 -0.77 21.89
CA GLY A 97 -12.62 0.66 21.58
C GLY A 97 -13.73 1.19 20.68
N VAL A 98 -14.11 0.46 19.62
CA VAL A 98 -15.20 0.88 18.71
C VAL A 98 -16.56 0.79 19.38
N ALA A 99 -16.81 -0.26 20.17
CA ALA A 99 -18.07 -0.41 20.89
C ALA A 99 -18.26 0.69 21.95
N GLN A 100 -17.20 1.02 22.70
CA GLN A 100 -17.21 2.05 23.72
C GLN A 100 -17.37 3.47 23.14
N ASN A 101 -16.81 3.73 21.97
CA ASN A 101 -16.81 5.05 21.32
C ASN A 101 -17.79 5.18 20.15
N ARG A 102 -18.83 4.35 20.12
CA ARG A 102 -19.82 4.31 19.03
C ARG A 102 -20.51 5.66 18.79
N SER A 103 -20.76 6.45 19.83
CA SER A 103 -21.36 7.79 19.74
C SER A 103 -20.47 8.76 18.97
N ILE A 104 -19.15 8.74 19.21
CA ILE A 104 -18.15 9.56 18.53
C ILE A 104 -18.11 9.22 17.04
N ILE A 105 -18.08 7.92 16.71
CA ILE A 105 -18.08 7.46 15.31
C ILE A 105 -19.39 7.87 14.62
N MET A 106 -20.54 7.70 15.27
CA MET A 106 -21.82 8.13 14.72
C MET A 106 -21.87 9.63 14.47
N HIS A 107 -21.34 10.44 15.39
CA HIS A 107 -21.25 11.89 15.23
C HIS A 107 -20.34 12.29 14.06
N MET A 108 -19.16 11.68 13.93
CA MET A 108 -18.26 11.95 12.81
C MET A 108 -18.87 11.54 11.46
N LEU A 109 -19.52 10.37 11.41
CA LEU A 109 -20.12 9.87 10.18
C LEU A 109 -21.42 10.60 9.80
N SER A 110 -22.14 11.21 10.75
CA SER A 110 -23.33 12.02 10.43
C SER A 110 -23.00 13.28 9.64
N GLN A 111 -21.74 13.74 9.70
CA GLN A 111 -21.22 14.85 8.91
C GLN A 111 -20.87 14.43 7.47
N ALA A 112 -20.76 13.13 7.19
CA ALA A 112 -20.37 12.60 5.89
C ALA A 112 -21.59 12.26 5.00
N ARG A 113 -21.50 12.60 3.72
CA ARG A 113 -22.48 12.16 2.70
C ARG A 113 -21.92 10.96 1.93
N VAL A 114 -22.79 10.04 1.53
CA VAL A 114 -22.36 8.88 0.71
C VAL A 114 -21.68 9.38 -0.57
N GLY A 115 -20.48 8.86 -0.84
CA GLY A 115 -19.61 9.27 -1.95
C GLY A 115 -18.60 10.36 -1.61
N MET A 116 -18.70 11.00 -0.43
CA MET A 116 -17.77 12.04 0.03
C MET A 116 -16.36 11.47 0.24
N ASP A 117 -15.35 12.27 -0.11
CA ASP A 117 -13.95 11.98 0.21
C ASP A 117 -13.72 12.18 1.72
N LEU A 118 -13.12 11.18 2.35
CA LEU A 118 -12.90 11.15 3.79
C LEU A 118 -11.55 11.67 4.23
N THR A 119 -10.71 12.13 3.30
CA THR A 119 -9.44 12.79 3.65
C THR A 119 -9.62 14.03 4.54
N ARG A 120 -10.81 14.63 4.54
CA ARG A 120 -11.16 15.81 5.36
C ARG A 120 -11.71 15.48 6.74
N ILE A 121 -11.98 14.20 7.04
CA ILE A 121 -12.52 13.79 8.34
C ILE A 121 -11.42 13.12 9.14
N THR A 122 -11.05 13.73 10.25
CA THR A 122 -10.09 13.15 11.20
C THR A 122 -10.73 11.94 11.89
N LEU A 123 -10.24 10.76 11.54
CA LEU A 123 -10.67 9.53 12.17
C LEU A 123 -10.09 9.40 13.60
N PRO A 124 -10.83 8.79 14.55
CA PRO A 124 -10.35 8.62 15.91
C PRO A 124 -9.06 7.79 15.98
N THR A 125 -8.21 8.07 16.97
CA THR A 125 -6.92 7.39 17.15
C THR A 125 -7.06 5.91 17.53
N PHE A 126 -8.13 5.52 18.24
CA PHE A 126 -8.36 4.13 18.65
C PHE A 126 -8.65 3.16 17.48
N ILE A 127 -8.96 3.66 16.27
CA ILE A 127 -9.09 2.83 15.07
C ILE A 127 -7.80 2.77 14.23
N LEU A 128 -6.74 3.42 14.71
CA LEU A 128 -5.46 3.43 14.01
C LEU A 128 -4.69 2.14 14.26
N GLU A 129 -3.98 1.74 13.22
CA GLU A 129 -2.97 0.70 13.26
C GLU A 129 -1.65 1.34 13.70
N LYS A 130 -0.85 0.62 14.49
CA LYS A 130 0.41 1.13 15.06
C LYS A 130 1.56 1.13 14.04
N ARG A 131 1.30 1.64 12.83
CA ARG A 131 2.26 1.80 11.73
C ARG A 131 1.74 2.71 10.63
N SER A 132 2.69 3.26 9.87
CA SER A 132 2.43 4.06 8.67
C SER A 132 2.00 3.23 7.47
N LEU A 133 1.29 3.85 6.53
CA LEU A 133 0.99 3.23 5.24
C LEU A 133 2.27 2.86 4.46
N LEU A 134 3.37 3.61 4.64
CA LEU A 134 4.66 3.28 4.00
C LEU A 134 5.20 1.93 4.47
N GLU A 135 5.11 1.67 5.78
CA GLU A 135 5.46 0.38 6.36
C GLU A 135 4.50 -0.74 5.93
N MET A 136 3.20 -0.44 5.78
CA MET A 136 2.22 -1.41 5.28
C MET A 136 2.56 -1.93 3.88
N TYR A 137 3.15 -1.12 3.00
CA TYR A 137 3.61 -1.59 1.68
C TYR A 137 4.77 -2.59 1.77
N ALA A 138 5.59 -2.50 2.82
CA ALA A 138 6.68 -3.45 3.06
C ALA A 138 6.14 -4.86 3.35
N GLU A 139 4.96 -4.99 3.96
CA GLU A 139 4.32 -6.27 4.27
C GLU A 139 3.97 -7.11 3.02
N PHE A 140 3.92 -6.49 1.84
CA PHE A 140 3.75 -7.24 0.58
C PHE A 140 4.92 -8.19 0.31
N PHE A 141 6.06 -7.98 0.97
CA PHE A 141 7.27 -8.79 0.88
C PHE A 141 7.41 -9.77 2.05
N ALA A 142 6.32 -10.10 2.76
CA ALA A 142 6.35 -11.08 3.86
C ALA A 142 6.82 -12.48 3.43
N HIS A 143 6.77 -12.78 2.12
CA HIS A 143 7.35 -13.97 1.48
C HIS A 143 8.45 -13.55 0.49
N PRO A 144 9.61 -13.09 0.99
CA PRO A 144 10.71 -12.59 0.15
C PRO A 144 11.38 -13.71 -0.65
N ASP A 145 11.24 -14.96 -0.19
CA ASP A 145 11.64 -16.19 -0.89
C ASP A 145 10.82 -16.41 -2.17
N LEU A 146 9.49 -16.25 -2.12
CA LEU A 146 8.64 -16.30 -3.31
C LEU A 146 9.02 -15.20 -4.29
N PHE A 147 9.21 -13.97 -3.78
CA PHE A 147 9.67 -12.84 -4.59
C PHE A 147 10.99 -13.15 -5.30
N ALA A 148 12.03 -13.55 -4.55
CA ALA A 148 13.36 -13.79 -5.09
C ALA A 148 13.44 -15.00 -6.04
N SER A 149 12.52 -15.96 -5.94
CA SER A 149 12.51 -17.16 -6.79
C SER A 149 11.95 -16.94 -8.20
N ILE A 150 11.26 -15.82 -8.45
CA ILE A 150 10.62 -15.53 -9.75
C ILE A 150 11.57 -15.74 -10.95
N PRO A 151 12.81 -15.21 -10.99
CA PRO A 151 13.69 -15.28 -12.15
C PRO A 151 14.40 -16.62 -12.29
N ASP A 152 14.28 -17.50 -11.28
CA ASP A 152 14.84 -18.85 -11.35
C ASP A 152 14.09 -19.71 -12.38
N ASN A 153 12.89 -19.28 -12.78
CA ASN A 153 12.10 -19.91 -13.82
C ASN A 153 12.55 -19.42 -15.22
N SER A 154 13.11 -20.32 -16.03
CA SER A 154 13.58 -20.01 -17.39
C SER A 154 12.45 -19.87 -18.41
N ASP A 155 11.31 -20.54 -18.19
CA ASP A 155 10.11 -20.44 -19.02
C ASP A 155 9.27 -19.20 -18.65
N PRO A 156 8.94 -18.29 -19.59
CA PRO A 156 8.03 -17.17 -19.34
C PRO A 156 6.69 -17.57 -18.72
N ARG A 157 6.16 -18.75 -19.07
CA ARG A 157 4.93 -19.30 -18.48
C ARG A 157 5.09 -19.54 -16.98
N GLU A 158 6.17 -20.20 -16.58
CA GLU A 158 6.42 -20.49 -15.16
C GLU A 158 6.74 -19.21 -14.39
N ARG A 159 7.38 -18.21 -15.03
CA ARG A 159 7.58 -16.88 -14.43
C ARG A 159 6.27 -16.17 -14.11
N ILE A 160 5.31 -16.11 -15.03
CA ILE A 160 4.02 -15.45 -14.73
C ILE A 160 3.25 -16.21 -13.64
N ILE A 161 3.35 -17.54 -13.59
CA ILE A 161 2.74 -18.34 -12.52
C ILE A 161 3.41 -18.04 -11.17
N ALA A 162 4.74 -17.92 -11.13
CA ALA A 162 5.48 -17.54 -9.93
C ALA A 162 5.12 -16.12 -9.45
N ILE A 163 4.99 -15.16 -10.38
CA ILE A 163 4.55 -13.79 -10.07
C ILE A 163 3.12 -13.78 -9.53
N ALA A 164 2.21 -14.54 -10.14
CA ALA A 164 0.84 -14.69 -9.66
C ALA A 164 0.79 -15.31 -8.25
N ARG A 165 1.65 -16.30 -7.97
CA ARG A 165 1.78 -16.90 -6.64
C ARG A 165 2.26 -15.88 -5.60
N TYR A 166 3.34 -15.17 -5.90
CA TYR A 166 3.85 -14.10 -5.05
C TYR A 166 2.77 -13.04 -4.78
N TYR A 167 2.12 -12.54 -5.83
CA TYR A 167 1.07 -11.53 -5.73
C TYR A 167 -0.10 -11.99 -4.87
N CYS A 168 -0.63 -13.19 -5.08
CA CYS A 168 -1.72 -13.74 -4.28
C CYS A 168 -1.33 -13.96 -2.80
N SER A 169 -0.04 -14.18 -2.52
CA SER A 169 0.49 -14.33 -1.16
C SER A 169 0.79 -13.01 -0.45
N ALA A 170 0.79 -11.87 -1.14
CA ALA A 170 1.32 -10.60 -0.62
C ALA A 170 0.38 -9.90 0.39
N PHE A 171 -0.90 -10.25 0.43
CA PHE A 171 -1.91 -9.42 1.11
C PHE A 171 -2.28 -9.89 2.53
N HIS A 172 -2.00 -11.15 2.89
CA HIS A 172 -2.40 -11.70 4.19
C HIS A 172 -1.59 -11.12 5.35
N ALA A 173 -0.28 -10.94 5.16
CA ALA A 173 0.64 -10.50 6.22
C ALA A 173 0.37 -9.06 6.66
N ALA A 174 -0.05 -8.20 5.72
CA ALA A 174 -0.46 -6.86 6.06
C ALA A 174 -1.70 -6.85 6.99
N ARG A 175 -2.46 -7.93 7.11
CA ARG A 175 -3.84 -7.89 7.66
C ARG A 175 -4.13 -9.03 8.67
N LYS A 176 -3.22 -9.23 9.62
CA LYS A 176 -3.28 -10.32 10.62
C LYS A 176 -4.49 -10.26 11.59
N GLY A 177 -5.05 -9.08 11.86
CA GLY A 177 -6.16 -8.90 12.81
C GLY A 177 -7.56 -9.05 12.20
N ALA A 178 -8.52 -9.53 12.99
CA ALA A 178 -9.93 -9.64 12.58
C ALA A 178 -10.62 -8.26 12.47
N VAL A 179 -10.13 -7.27 13.22
CA VAL A 179 -10.66 -5.91 13.24
C VAL A 179 -9.91 -5.04 12.24
N ALA A 180 -10.64 -4.34 11.36
CA ALA A 180 -10.03 -3.39 10.45
C ALA A 180 -9.52 -2.16 11.20
N LYS A 181 -8.20 -1.97 11.15
CA LYS A 181 -7.51 -0.74 11.56
C LYS A 181 -7.02 0.02 10.35
N LYS A 182 -6.86 1.33 10.50
CA LYS A 182 -6.33 2.23 9.46
C LYS A 182 -4.89 2.59 9.80
N PRO A 183 -3.92 2.43 8.87
CA PRO A 183 -2.56 2.90 9.11
C PRO A 183 -2.50 4.43 9.23
N TYR A 184 -1.43 4.92 9.82
CA TYR A 184 -1.14 6.36 9.81
C TYR A 184 -1.09 6.86 8.36
N ASN A 185 -1.71 8.02 8.12
CA ASN A 185 -1.60 8.69 6.83
C ASN A 185 -0.20 9.31 6.77
N PRO A 186 0.69 8.88 5.87
CA PRO A 186 2.05 9.38 5.92
C PRO A 186 2.11 10.88 5.65
N ILE A 187 3.00 11.57 6.34
CA ILE A 187 3.24 13.00 6.13
C ILE A 187 4.24 13.22 5.00
N LEU A 188 4.21 14.39 4.35
CA LEU A 188 5.10 14.67 3.22
C LEU A 188 6.57 14.47 3.59
N GLY A 189 7.29 13.69 2.77
CA GLY A 189 8.70 13.38 3.00
C GLY A 189 8.97 12.37 4.11
N GLU A 190 7.93 11.76 4.69
CA GLU A 190 8.11 10.57 5.53
C GLU A 190 8.71 9.44 4.71
N THR A 191 9.62 8.66 5.31
CA THR A 191 10.29 7.54 4.65
C THR A 191 10.21 6.27 5.49
N PHE A 192 10.33 5.10 4.86
CA PHE A 192 10.43 3.82 5.56
C PHE A 192 11.45 2.93 4.86
N ARG A 193 12.36 2.29 5.61
CA ARG A 193 13.39 1.40 5.07
C ARG A 193 13.45 0.10 5.85
N CYS A 194 13.51 -1.03 5.16
CA CYS A 194 13.73 -2.34 5.77
C CYS A 194 14.29 -3.33 4.77
N TYR A 195 14.74 -4.48 5.24
CA TYR A 195 15.17 -5.57 4.36
C TYR A 195 14.83 -6.93 4.94
N TRP A 196 14.88 -7.97 4.11
CA TRP A 196 14.76 -9.37 4.51
C TRP A 196 15.97 -10.13 4.04
N ASP A 197 16.55 -10.96 4.90
CA ASP A 197 17.60 -11.87 4.48
C ASP A 197 17.00 -13.03 3.69
N LEU A 198 17.64 -13.37 2.57
CA LEU A 198 17.19 -14.47 1.75
C LEU A 198 17.75 -15.80 2.31
N PRO A 199 16.90 -16.82 2.51
CA PRO A 199 17.37 -18.14 2.90
C PRO A 199 18.17 -18.75 1.75
N GLY A 200 19.43 -19.12 2.02
CA GLY A 200 20.27 -19.82 1.05
C GLY A 200 21.06 -18.91 0.11
N GLY A 201 21.92 -18.05 0.68
CA GLY A 201 23.03 -17.45 -0.06
C GLY A 201 23.70 -18.50 -0.97
N ARG A 202 24.05 -18.12 -2.20
CA ARG A 202 24.58 -19.05 -3.22
C ARG A 202 25.57 -20.03 -2.56
N ARG A 203 25.29 -21.34 -2.65
CA ARG A 203 26.18 -22.41 -2.12
C ARG A 203 27.65 -22.31 -2.59
N ASN A 204 27.92 -21.49 -3.63
CA ASN A 204 29.23 -21.30 -4.25
C ASN A 204 29.70 -19.82 -4.27
N ALA A 205 29.02 -18.89 -3.60
CA ALA A 205 29.63 -17.58 -3.36
C ALA A 205 30.60 -17.73 -2.19
N PRO A 206 31.80 -17.11 -2.23
CA PRO A 206 32.61 -16.97 -1.03
C PRO A 206 31.72 -16.36 0.06
N ASP A 207 31.68 -17.00 1.24
CA ASP A 207 30.78 -16.66 2.36
C ASP A 207 30.78 -15.14 2.68
N ASP A 208 31.90 -14.47 2.40
CA ASP A 208 32.16 -13.05 2.56
C ASP A 208 31.31 -12.12 1.66
N ASP A 209 31.05 -12.47 0.39
CA ASP A 209 30.32 -11.58 -0.53
C ASP A 209 28.80 -11.58 -0.26
N SER A 210 28.27 -12.68 0.31
CA SER A 210 26.85 -12.77 0.66
C SER A 210 26.45 -11.82 1.79
N LYS A 211 27.38 -11.54 2.72
CA LYS A 211 27.20 -10.67 3.88
C LYS A 211 27.67 -9.24 3.64
N ARG A 212 28.30 -8.97 2.50
CA ARG A 212 28.77 -7.64 2.12
C ARG A 212 27.59 -6.66 2.08
N LEU A 213 27.74 -5.53 2.78
CA LEU A 213 26.74 -4.47 2.80
C LEU A 213 26.70 -3.73 1.45
N ILE A 214 25.51 -3.27 1.07
CA ILE A 214 25.28 -2.54 -0.18
C ILE A 214 24.93 -1.09 0.13
N GLN A 215 25.95 -0.29 0.43
CA GLN A 215 25.80 1.14 0.75
C GLN A 215 25.10 1.97 -0.35
N SER A 216 25.25 1.57 -1.62
CA SER A 216 24.60 2.25 -2.75
C SER A 216 23.15 1.83 -3.01
N GLY A 217 22.62 0.89 -2.21
CA GLY A 217 21.25 0.39 -2.32
C GLY A 217 20.24 1.26 -1.58
N PRO A 218 18.94 0.91 -1.66
CA PRO A 218 17.88 1.61 -0.93
C PRO A 218 18.01 1.49 0.59
N VAL A 219 18.74 0.49 1.06
CA VAL A 219 19.00 0.23 2.48
C VAL A 219 20.49 -0.01 2.66
N PRO A 220 21.28 1.02 3.04
CA PRO A 220 22.75 0.94 3.07
C PRO A 220 23.33 -0.15 3.98
N TYR A 221 22.56 -0.56 4.99
CA TYR A 221 22.89 -1.59 5.98
C TYR A 221 22.31 -2.98 5.63
N ALA A 222 21.70 -3.15 4.45
CA ALA A 222 21.27 -4.46 3.96
C ALA A 222 22.44 -5.19 3.28
N SER A 223 22.47 -6.52 3.44
CA SER A 223 23.47 -7.37 2.80
C SER A 223 23.17 -7.58 1.31
N TYR A 224 24.17 -8.04 0.56
CA TYR A 224 24.00 -8.45 -0.84
C TYR A 224 22.91 -9.50 -1.01
N SER A 225 22.80 -10.45 -0.08
CA SER A 225 21.83 -11.55 -0.12
C SER A 225 20.50 -11.20 0.57
N SER A 226 19.99 -10.00 0.33
CA SER A 226 18.75 -9.52 0.92
C SER A 226 17.77 -9.00 -0.14
N VAL A 227 16.49 -8.94 0.21
CA VAL A 227 15.49 -8.10 -0.45
C VAL A 227 15.45 -6.78 0.31
N ALA A 228 15.84 -5.67 -0.31
CA ALA A 228 15.88 -4.36 0.33
C ALA A 228 14.70 -3.51 -0.14
N PHE A 229 14.02 -2.80 0.78
CA PHE A 229 12.82 -2.01 0.53
C PHE A 229 12.96 -0.59 1.06
N VAL A 230 12.50 0.38 0.29
CA VAL A 230 12.35 1.79 0.69
C VAL A 230 11.01 2.33 0.21
N ALA A 231 10.38 3.18 1.02
CA ALA A 231 9.19 3.95 0.64
C ALA A 231 9.33 5.41 1.08
N GLU A 232 8.66 6.31 0.35
CA GLU A 232 8.60 7.74 0.63
C GLU A 232 7.18 8.26 0.35
N GLN A 233 6.68 9.14 1.22
CA GLN A 233 5.49 9.93 0.90
C GLN A 233 5.87 11.11 0.00
N VAL A 234 5.85 10.85 -1.31
CA VAL A 234 6.30 11.78 -2.35
C VAL A 234 5.35 12.96 -2.58
N SER A 235 4.08 12.82 -2.21
CA SER A 235 3.09 13.90 -2.25
C SER A 235 2.04 13.74 -1.14
N HIS A 236 1.53 14.85 -0.61
CA HIS A 236 0.47 14.84 0.41
C HIS A 236 -0.90 15.25 -0.15
N HIS A 237 -0.95 16.15 -1.14
CA HIS A 237 -2.17 16.57 -1.81
C HIS A 237 -1.99 16.54 -3.33
N PRO A 238 -2.40 15.45 -4.02
CA PRO A 238 -3.00 14.22 -3.47
C PRO A 238 -1.97 13.34 -2.72
N PRO A 239 -2.42 12.45 -1.80
CA PRO A 239 -1.53 11.55 -1.05
C PRO A 239 -0.95 10.43 -1.93
N VAL A 240 0.29 10.57 -2.35
CA VAL A 240 1.00 9.58 -3.16
C VAL A 240 2.20 9.03 -2.39
N SER A 241 2.29 7.71 -2.33
CA SER A 241 3.44 6.99 -1.78
C SER A 241 4.23 6.34 -2.92
N GLY A 242 5.52 6.65 -3.00
CA GLY A 242 6.48 5.94 -3.85
C GLY A 242 7.14 4.82 -3.04
N PHE A 243 7.33 3.65 -3.63
CA PHE A 243 8.10 2.57 -3.00
C PHE A 243 8.96 1.82 -4.02
N TYR A 244 10.06 1.27 -3.54
CA TYR A 244 11.03 0.54 -4.33
C TYR A 244 11.54 -0.66 -3.53
N ALA A 245 11.69 -1.80 -4.20
CA ALA A 245 12.33 -2.97 -3.63
C ALA A 245 13.29 -3.61 -4.64
N GLU A 246 14.37 -4.22 -4.18
CA GLU A 246 15.31 -4.89 -5.06
C GLU A 246 15.89 -6.18 -4.47
N CYS A 247 16.28 -7.07 -5.37
CA CYS A 247 17.07 -8.25 -5.05
C CYS A 247 18.24 -8.33 -6.03
N ILE A 248 19.40 -7.90 -5.57
CA ILE A 248 20.63 -7.81 -6.36
C ILE A 248 21.08 -9.16 -6.93
N PRO A 249 21.20 -10.25 -6.15
CA PRO A 249 21.66 -11.54 -6.66
C PRO A 249 20.74 -12.12 -7.74
N LYS A 250 19.47 -11.70 -7.74
CA LYS A 250 18.44 -12.12 -8.71
C LYS A 250 18.22 -11.09 -9.82
N ARG A 251 18.98 -9.99 -9.83
CA ARG A 251 18.93 -8.91 -10.82
C ARG A 251 17.50 -8.49 -11.16
N MET A 252 16.74 -8.22 -10.10
CA MET A 252 15.34 -7.82 -10.19
C MET A 252 15.04 -6.65 -9.25
N TYR A 253 13.99 -5.91 -9.58
CA TYR A 253 13.48 -4.86 -8.71
C TYR A 253 12.01 -4.56 -8.98
N VAL A 254 11.37 -3.90 -8.01
CA VAL A 254 10.02 -3.37 -8.07
C VAL A 254 10.06 -1.86 -7.85
N ASN A 255 9.30 -1.11 -8.64
CA ASN A 255 9.02 0.31 -8.41
C ASN A 255 7.51 0.53 -8.42
N GLY A 256 6.96 1.08 -7.34
CA GLY A 256 5.54 1.39 -7.20
C GLY A 256 5.30 2.86 -6.90
N SER A 257 4.19 3.38 -7.42
CA SER A 257 3.68 4.72 -7.11
C SER A 257 2.17 4.63 -6.94
N ILE A 258 1.68 4.76 -5.71
CA ILE A 258 0.28 4.55 -5.36
C ILE A 258 -0.32 5.80 -4.73
N TYR A 259 -1.38 6.30 -5.37
CA TYR A 259 -2.31 7.28 -4.86
C TYR A 259 -3.49 6.58 -4.18
N THR A 260 -3.78 6.93 -2.93
CA THR A 260 -4.95 6.41 -2.20
C THR A 260 -6.11 7.40 -2.22
N LYS A 261 -7.28 6.96 -2.71
CA LYS A 261 -8.52 7.75 -2.65
C LYS A 261 -9.55 7.09 -1.75
N SER A 262 -9.95 7.79 -0.69
CA SER A 262 -10.93 7.30 0.28
C SER A 262 -12.35 7.76 -0.09
N LYS A 263 -13.35 6.92 0.19
CA LYS A 263 -14.77 7.21 -0.06
C LYS A 263 -15.65 6.68 1.07
N PHE A 264 -16.55 7.52 1.56
CA PHE A 264 -17.62 7.08 2.45
C PHE A 264 -18.72 6.34 1.67
N LEU A 265 -19.08 5.13 2.10
CA LEU A 265 -20.09 4.29 1.45
C LEU A 265 -21.28 3.99 2.38
N GLY A 266 -21.53 4.85 3.38
CA GLY A 266 -22.58 4.65 4.38
C GLY A 266 -22.13 3.73 5.51
N LEU A 267 -22.40 2.42 5.40
CA LEU A 267 -21.98 1.43 6.40
C LEU A 267 -20.58 0.87 6.13
N SER A 268 -19.84 1.48 5.23
CA SER A 268 -18.49 1.05 4.84
C SER A 268 -17.63 2.25 4.44
N LEU A 269 -16.32 2.10 4.55
CA LEU A 269 -15.32 2.99 3.95
C LEU A 269 -14.62 2.25 2.83
N GLY A 270 -14.51 2.86 1.65
CA GLY A 270 -13.74 2.32 0.54
C GLY A 270 -12.44 3.10 0.36
N VAL A 271 -11.35 2.39 0.12
CA VAL A 271 -10.04 2.94 -0.24
C VAL A 271 -9.67 2.36 -1.60
N HIS A 272 -9.54 3.25 -2.58
CA HIS A 272 -9.10 2.92 -3.92
C HIS A 272 -7.59 3.16 -4.04
N HIS A 273 -6.87 2.15 -4.51
CA HIS A 273 -5.46 2.26 -4.85
C HIS A 273 -5.34 2.57 -6.35
N ILE A 274 -4.85 3.76 -6.67
CA ILE A 274 -4.70 4.25 -8.04
C ILE A 274 -3.22 4.40 -8.32
N GLY A 275 -2.75 3.91 -9.45
CA GLY A 275 -1.34 3.92 -9.81
C GLY A 275 -0.89 2.58 -10.35
N SER A 276 0.41 2.38 -10.46
CA SER A 276 0.97 1.12 -10.97
C SER A 276 2.24 0.73 -10.22
N VAL A 277 2.45 -0.57 -10.15
CA VAL A 277 3.66 -1.23 -9.66
C VAL A 277 4.30 -1.91 -10.86
N ARG A 278 5.62 -1.74 -11.02
CA ARG A 278 6.40 -2.35 -12.08
C ARG A 278 7.43 -3.28 -11.49
N LEU A 279 7.33 -4.57 -11.81
CA LEU A 279 8.34 -5.58 -11.50
C LEU A 279 9.22 -5.78 -12.73
N CYS A 280 10.53 -5.60 -12.59
CA CYS A 280 11.50 -5.73 -13.67
C CYS A 280 12.41 -6.93 -13.43
N LEU A 281 12.46 -7.84 -14.41
CA LEU A 281 13.38 -8.98 -14.43
C LEU A 281 14.48 -8.70 -15.45
N MET A 282 15.64 -8.24 -14.97
CA MET A 282 16.64 -7.62 -15.85
C MET A 282 17.32 -8.62 -16.79
N ASP A 283 17.47 -9.87 -16.37
CA ASP A 283 18.12 -10.92 -17.17
C ASP A 283 17.25 -11.40 -18.33
N TYR A 284 15.92 -11.20 -18.24
CA TYR A 284 14.96 -11.55 -19.29
C TYR A 284 14.51 -10.33 -20.10
N GLY A 285 14.83 -9.10 -19.65
CA GLY A 285 14.33 -7.88 -20.28
C GLY A 285 12.82 -7.70 -20.13
N GLU A 286 12.23 -8.28 -19.10
CA GLU A 286 10.78 -8.30 -18.87
C GLU A 286 10.37 -7.25 -17.84
N GLU A 287 9.27 -6.55 -18.13
CA GLU A 287 8.57 -5.64 -17.23
C GLU A 287 7.15 -6.18 -17.04
N TYR A 288 6.76 -6.40 -15.79
CA TYR A 288 5.42 -6.79 -15.39
C TYR A 288 4.74 -5.59 -14.72
N ARG A 289 3.61 -5.16 -15.27
CA ARG A 289 2.79 -4.09 -14.70
C ARG A 289 1.67 -4.67 -13.88
N VAL A 290 1.51 -4.14 -12.67
CA VAL A 290 0.60 -4.66 -11.65
C VAL A 290 -0.15 -3.50 -11.01
N ASN A 291 -1.46 -3.66 -10.80
CA ASN A 291 -2.26 -2.77 -9.97
C ASN A 291 -2.65 -3.47 -8.65
N LEU A 292 -3.13 -2.71 -7.67
CA LEU A 292 -3.51 -3.22 -6.34
C LEU A 292 -5.04 -3.32 -6.20
N PRO A 293 -5.56 -4.23 -5.36
CA PRO A 293 -7.00 -4.35 -5.11
C PRO A 293 -7.50 -3.16 -4.30
N ASN A 294 -8.80 -2.84 -4.36
CA ASN A 294 -9.39 -1.88 -3.42
C ASN A 294 -9.53 -2.52 -2.04
N ALA A 295 -9.53 -1.68 -1.00
CA ALA A 295 -9.78 -2.11 0.37
C ALA A 295 -11.07 -1.48 0.91
N TYR A 296 -11.84 -2.24 1.68
CA TYR A 296 -13.08 -1.79 2.29
C TYR A 296 -13.07 -2.09 3.79
N ALA A 297 -13.28 -1.08 4.61
CA ALA A 297 -13.65 -1.28 6.01
C ALA A 297 -15.17 -1.43 6.06
N ARG A 298 -15.65 -2.64 6.36
CA ARG A 298 -17.07 -2.98 6.48
C ARG A 298 -17.51 -2.83 7.92
N SER A 299 -18.81 -2.62 8.15
CA SER A 299 -19.40 -2.65 9.50
C SER A 299 -18.81 -1.62 10.48
N ILE A 300 -18.51 -0.42 9.98
CA ILE A 300 -17.85 0.65 10.76
C ILE A 300 -18.64 1.20 11.95
N LEU A 301 -19.94 0.86 12.06
CA LEU A 301 -20.79 1.21 13.21
C LEU A 301 -20.86 0.09 14.28
N THR A 302 -20.23 -1.07 14.02
CA THR A 302 -20.16 -2.22 14.93
C THR A 302 -18.71 -2.67 15.08
N VAL A 303 -18.36 -3.88 14.67
CA VAL A 303 -16.96 -4.34 14.67
C VAL A 303 -16.46 -4.25 13.22
N PRO A 304 -15.59 -3.28 12.92
CA PRO A 304 -15.14 -3.09 11.56
C PRO A 304 -14.26 -4.26 11.13
N TRP A 305 -14.45 -4.75 9.90
CA TRP A 305 -13.60 -5.81 9.34
C TRP A 305 -13.19 -5.46 7.92
N LEU A 306 -12.01 -5.94 7.53
CA LEU A 306 -11.41 -5.59 6.24
C LEU A 306 -11.89 -6.55 5.16
N GLU A 307 -12.23 -5.98 4.01
CA GLU A 307 -12.49 -6.72 2.79
C GLU A 307 -11.67 -6.16 1.63
N LEU A 308 -10.95 -7.04 0.92
CA LEU A 308 -10.34 -6.67 -0.36
C LEU A 308 -11.33 -6.93 -1.49
N GLY A 309 -11.32 -6.05 -2.49
CA GLY A 309 -12.27 -6.14 -3.59
C GLY A 309 -11.77 -5.54 -4.90
N GLY A 310 -12.27 -6.10 -6.00
CA GLY A 310 -12.02 -5.61 -7.35
C GLY A 310 -11.06 -6.48 -8.14
N LYS A 311 -10.89 -6.11 -9.42
CA LYS A 311 -10.04 -6.81 -10.37
C LYS A 311 -8.66 -6.18 -10.44
N CYS A 312 -7.65 -7.01 -10.35
CA CYS A 312 -6.26 -6.69 -10.55
C CYS A 312 -5.75 -7.41 -11.80
N HIS A 313 -4.78 -6.82 -12.47
CA HIS A 313 -4.19 -7.30 -13.69
C HIS A 313 -2.67 -7.26 -13.55
N ILE A 314 -2.04 -8.38 -13.91
CA ILE A 314 -0.60 -8.50 -14.07
C ILE A 314 -0.36 -8.71 -15.56
N GLU A 315 0.40 -7.85 -16.21
CA GLU A 315 0.70 -7.97 -17.64
C GLU A 315 2.19 -7.85 -17.93
N CYS A 316 2.69 -8.67 -18.83
CA CYS A 316 3.99 -8.47 -19.46
C CYS A 316 3.81 -8.36 -20.98
N LEU A 317 4.07 -7.16 -21.51
CA LEU A 317 3.90 -6.88 -22.94
C LEU A 317 4.95 -7.60 -23.79
N GLN A 318 6.13 -7.87 -23.22
CA GLN A 318 7.26 -8.47 -23.90
C GLN A 318 7.03 -9.93 -24.26
N ASN A 319 6.26 -10.66 -23.45
CA ASN A 319 6.02 -12.09 -23.64
C ASN A 319 4.53 -12.44 -23.80
N GLY A 320 3.62 -11.49 -23.70
CA GLY A 320 2.19 -11.69 -23.96
C GLY A 320 1.45 -12.50 -22.89
N TYR A 321 2.07 -12.75 -21.74
CA TYR A 321 1.43 -13.39 -20.59
C TYR A 321 0.73 -12.36 -19.70
N THR A 322 -0.42 -12.76 -19.17
CA THR A 322 -1.18 -11.98 -18.21
C THR A 322 -1.69 -12.84 -17.06
N ALA A 323 -2.02 -12.23 -15.93
CA ALA A 323 -2.80 -12.85 -14.88
C ALA A 323 -3.90 -11.89 -14.39
N ASP A 324 -5.15 -12.36 -14.44
CA ASP A 324 -6.31 -11.64 -13.95
C ASP A 324 -6.66 -12.15 -12.55
N VAL A 325 -6.51 -11.28 -11.55
CA VAL A 325 -6.76 -11.60 -10.14
C VAL A 325 -7.98 -10.84 -9.64
N GLU A 326 -9.02 -11.54 -9.21
CA GLU A 326 -10.24 -10.93 -8.68
C GLU A 326 -10.37 -11.21 -7.18
N PHE A 327 -10.38 -10.14 -6.40
CA PHE A 327 -10.75 -10.18 -4.98
C PHE A 327 -12.26 -9.98 -4.90
N HIS A 328 -12.95 -11.01 -4.40
CA HIS A 328 -14.40 -11.02 -4.38
C HIS A 328 -14.92 -10.43 -3.08
N CYS A 329 -15.66 -9.33 -3.19
CA CYS A 329 -16.46 -8.84 -2.07
C CYS A 329 -17.54 -9.87 -1.70
N LYS A 330 -17.84 -9.98 -0.41
CA LYS A 330 -18.88 -10.84 0.13
C LYS A 330 -20.23 -10.44 -0.47
N PRO A 331 -20.97 -11.38 -1.10
CA PRO A 331 -22.32 -11.13 -1.57
C PRO A 331 -23.28 -10.74 -0.43
N PHE A 332 -24.36 -10.02 -0.77
CA PHE A 332 -25.40 -9.66 0.18
C PHE A 332 -26.15 -10.88 0.75
N TYR A 333 -26.30 -11.95 -0.04
CA TYR A 333 -27.00 -13.18 0.33
C TYR A 333 -26.01 -14.34 0.47
N GLY A 334 -25.67 -14.69 1.71
CA GLY A 334 -24.76 -15.81 1.99
C GLY A 334 -23.37 -15.66 1.36
N GLY A 335 -22.55 -16.71 1.46
CA GLY A 335 -21.22 -16.77 0.85
C GLY A 335 -20.05 -16.57 1.83
N ARG A 336 -18.87 -17.00 1.38
CA ARG A 336 -17.61 -16.93 2.13
C ARG A 336 -16.96 -15.56 1.96
N LYS A 337 -16.27 -15.10 3.01
CA LYS A 337 -15.43 -13.89 2.96
C LYS A 337 -14.12 -14.20 2.23
N HIS A 338 -13.40 -13.16 1.84
CA HIS A 338 -11.99 -13.24 1.39
C HIS A 338 -11.74 -14.12 0.16
N ARG A 339 -12.77 -14.42 -0.63
CA ARG A 339 -12.61 -15.26 -1.82
C ARG A 339 -11.74 -14.55 -2.86
N ILE A 340 -10.85 -15.30 -3.48
CA ILE A 340 -9.98 -14.86 -4.56
C ILE A 340 -10.08 -15.82 -5.75
N THR A 341 -9.93 -15.28 -6.96
CA THR A 341 -9.73 -16.06 -8.18
C THR A 341 -8.59 -15.48 -8.96
N CYS A 342 -7.70 -16.31 -9.50
CA CYS A 342 -6.64 -15.88 -10.40
C CYS A 342 -6.66 -16.75 -11.66
N ASN A 343 -6.69 -16.13 -12.83
CA ASN A 343 -6.56 -16.81 -14.12
C ASN A 343 -5.27 -16.34 -14.78
N VAL A 344 -4.35 -17.26 -15.05
CA VAL A 344 -3.15 -16.98 -15.86
C VAL A 344 -3.49 -17.25 -17.31
N ASN A 345 -3.20 -16.30 -18.19
CA ASN A 345 -3.54 -16.36 -19.60
C ASN A 345 -2.31 -16.04 -20.47
N HIS A 346 -2.44 -16.32 -21.75
CA HIS A 346 -1.52 -15.87 -22.78
C HIS A 346 -2.32 -15.36 -23.98
N THR A 347 -1.84 -14.30 -24.63
CA THR A 347 -2.55 -13.63 -25.74
C THR A 347 -2.88 -14.55 -26.92
N SER A 348 -2.13 -15.63 -27.13
CA SER A 348 -2.40 -16.62 -28.18
C SER A 348 -3.43 -17.69 -27.80
N GLU A 349 -3.85 -17.78 -26.54
CA GLU A 349 -4.71 -18.84 -26.04
C GLU A 349 -6.11 -18.33 -25.69
N ARG A 350 -7.13 -19.11 -26.03
CA ARG A 350 -8.53 -18.76 -25.71
C ARG A 350 -8.96 -19.16 -24.31
N LYS A 351 -8.25 -20.10 -23.69
CA LYS A 351 -8.55 -20.62 -22.36
C LYS A 351 -7.43 -20.24 -21.40
N PRO A 352 -7.73 -20.02 -20.12
CA PRO A 352 -6.70 -19.85 -19.11
C PRO A 352 -5.76 -21.05 -19.04
N LEU A 353 -4.47 -20.76 -18.88
CA LEU A 353 -3.40 -21.72 -18.64
C LEU A 353 -3.46 -22.34 -17.25
N LEU A 354 -3.90 -21.54 -16.29
CA LEU A 354 -4.03 -21.89 -14.89
C LEU A 354 -5.22 -21.17 -14.30
N LYS A 355 -6.02 -21.88 -13.50
CA LYS A 355 -7.07 -21.29 -12.69
C LYS A 355 -6.83 -21.59 -11.21
N VAL A 356 -6.75 -20.54 -10.41
CA VAL A 356 -6.60 -20.59 -8.96
C VAL A 356 -7.86 -20.05 -8.30
N GLU A 357 -8.37 -20.74 -7.30
CA GLU A 357 -9.53 -20.34 -6.50
C GLU A 357 -9.25 -20.62 -5.02
N GLY A 358 -9.74 -19.76 -4.12
CA GLY A 358 -9.61 -19.98 -2.68
C GLY A 358 -9.84 -18.73 -1.87
N GLU A 359 -9.13 -18.59 -0.76
CA GLU A 359 -9.20 -17.44 0.16
C GLU A 359 -7.82 -16.78 0.27
N TRP A 360 -7.74 -15.45 0.07
CA TRP A 360 -6.45 -14.74 0.03
C TRP A 360 -5.73 -14.68 1.38
N ASN A 361 -6.45 -14.95 2.47
CA ASN A 361 -5.95 -15.12 3.83
C ASN A 361 -6.16 -16.54 4.37
N GLY A 362 -6.28 -17.52 3.46
CA GLY A 362 -6.42 -18.93 3.79
C GLY A 362 -5.66 -19.79 2.79
N VAL A 363 -6.36 -20.78 2.23
CA VAL A 363 -5.78 -21.70 1.24
C VAL A 363 -6.30 -21.37 -0.15
N MET A 364 -5.39 -21.35 -1.11
CA MET A 364 -5.67 -21.20 -2.53
C MET A 364 -5.29 -22.49 -3.25
N HIS A 365 -6.12 -22.92 -4.19
CA HIS A 365 -5.95 -24.16 -4.94
C HIS A 365 -5.93 -23.92 -6.44
N ILE A 366 -5.09 -24.64 -7.16
CA ILE A 366 -5.20 -24.84 -8.60
C ILE A 366 -6.37 -25.78 -8.84
N LYS A 367 -7.23 -25.42 -9.80
CA LYS A 367 -8.33 -26.26 -10.26
C LYS A 367 -7.97 -26.91 -11.59
N HIS A 368 -7.67 -28.21 -11.55
CA HIS A 368 -7.36 -28.98 -12.75
C HIS A 368 -8.64 -29.32 -13.55
N PRO A 369 -8.56 -29.50 -14.88
CA PRO A 369 -9.73 -29.83 -15.70
C PRO A 369 -10.43 -31.15 -15.34
N ASN A 370 -9.69 -32.09 -14.74
CA ASN A 370 -10.20 -33.37 -14.24
C ASN A 370 -10.96 -33.24 -12.90
N GLY A 371 -11.02 -32.04 -12.31
CA GLY A 371 -11.65 -31.77 -11.01
C GLY A 371 -10.72 -31.93 -9.81
N GLU A 372 -9.47 -32.37 -10.01
CA GLU A 372 -8.48 -32.44 -8.93
C GLU A 372 -8.09 -31.03 -8.46
N GLN A 373 -7.81 -30.92 -7.16
CA GLN A 373 -7.35 -29.70 -6.53
C GLN A 373 -5.95 -29.89 -5.98
N GLU A 374 -5.07 -28.98 -6.36
CA GLU A 374 -3.69 -28.91 -5.87
C GLU A 374 -3.52 -27.62 -5.09
N VAL A 375 -2.82 -27.64 -3.95
CA VAL A 375 -2.58 -26.42 -3.16
C VAL A 375 -1.66 -25.49 -3.96
N PHE A 376 -2.15 -24.30 -4.28
CA PHE A 376 -1.38 -23.25 -4.92
C PHE A 376 -0.55 -22.48 -3.91
N PHE A 377 -1.17 -22.12 -2.77
CA PHE A 377 -0.53 -21.47 -1.64
C PHE A 377 -1.40 -21.59 -0.38
N ASP A 378 -0.78 -21.78 0.78
CA ASP A 378 -1.45 -21.87 2.08
C ASP A 378 -0.88 -20.80 3.01
N THR A 379 -1.64 -19.71 3.22
CA THR A 379 -1.20 -18.59 4.07
C THR A 379 -1.23 -18.92 5.56
N ILE A 380 -1.92 -19.99 5.96
CA ILE A 380 -2.10 -20.38 7.37
C ILE A 380 -0.86 -21.14 7.85
N ASN A 381 -0.36 -22.06 7.02
CA ASN A 381 0.75 -22.94 7.37
C ASN A 381 2.11 -22.47 6.82
N THR A 382 2.15 -21.43 5.98
CA THR A 382 3.41 -20.88 5.47
C THR A 382 3.86 -19.70 6.34
N PRO A 383 4.96 -19.83 7.11
CA PRO A 383 5.45 -18.75 7.96
C PRO A 383 5.95 -17.57 7.14
N THR A 384 5.73 -16.35 7.63
CA THR A 384 6.28 -15.12 7.04
C THR A 384 7.70 -14.87 7.52
N VAL A 385 8.51 -14.21 6.69
CA VAL A 385 9.85 -13.76 7.07
C VAL A 385 9.76 -12.36 7.68
N LYS A 386 10.36 -12.19 8.86
CA LYS A 386 10.38 -10.90 9.55
C LYS A 386 11.33 -9.93 8.85
N LYS A 387 10.88 -8.68 8.72
CA LYS A 387 11.71 -7.59 8.20
C LYS A 387 12.76 -7.18 9.23
N LYS A 388 13.90 -6.70 8.77
CA LYS A 388 14.99 -6.11 9.55
C LYS A 388 15.09 -4.63 9.24
N LEU A 389 15.33 -3.83 10.27
CA LEU A 389 15.41 -2.37 10.18
C LEU A 389 16.21 -1.82 11.36
N GLN A 390 16.63 -0.55 11.26
CA GLN A 390 17.30 0.10 12.38
C GLN A 390 16.34 0.29 13.56
N LYS A 391 16.88 0.16 14.78
CA LYS A 391 16.22 0.58 16.03
C LYS A 391 15.74 2.02 15.88
N VAL A 392 14.59 2.34 16.48
CA VAL A 392 13.99 3.68 16.39
C VAL A 392 14.96 4.80 16.81
N SER A 393 15.83 4.55 17.78
CA SER A 393 16.86 5.50 18.22
C SER A 393 17.93 5.82 17.17
N ALA A 394 18.18 4.90 16.23
CA ALA A 394 19.19 5.01 15.18
C ALA A 394 18.61 5.40 13.80
N GLN A 395 17.28 5.46 13.66
CA GLN A 395 16.60 5.87 12.43
C GLN A 395 16.76 7.37 12.16
N ASP A 396 16.71 7.79 10.90
CA ASP A 396 16.65 9.21 10.55
C ASP A 396 15.39 9.87 11.15
N PRO A 397 15.40 11.17 11.51
CA PRO A 397 14.20 11.89 11.97
C PRO A 397 13.02 11.84 10.98
N GLY A 398 13.31 11.59 9.71
CA GLY A 398 12.33 11.46 8.64
C GLY A 398 11.61 10.10 8.58
N GLU A 399 12.10 9.07 9.27
CA GLU A 399 11.60 7.71 9.14
C GLU A 399 10.32 7.44 9.93
N SER A 400 9.44 6.60 9.38
CA SER A 400 8.07 6.38 9.88
C SER A 400 8.03 6.02 11.36
N ARG A 401 8.82 5.06 11.84
CA ARG A 401 8.72 4.63 13.24
C ARG A 401 9.22 5.70 14.20
N ARG A 402 10.25 6.47 13.83
CA ARG A 402 10.72 7.61 14.61
C ARG A 402 9.72 8.78 14.59
N ARG A 403 9.12 9.09 13.43
CA ARG A 403 8.11 10.15 13.29
C ARG A 403 6.86 9.88 14.11
N TRP A 404 6.37 8.65 14.06
CA TRP A 404 5.14 8.23 14.72
C TRP A 404 5.38 7.64 16.11
N GLN A 405 6.60 7.76 16.67
CA GLN A 405 6.99 7.10 17.91
C GLN A 405 6.06 7.43 19.07
N ARG A 406 5.83 8.72 19.35
CA ARG A 406 4.95 9.17 20.45
C ARG A 406 3.52 8.65 20.32
N VAL A 407 2.94 8.76 19.12
CA VAL A 407 1.59 8.23 18.83
C VAL A 407 1.55 6.71 19.05
N THR A 408 2.59 6.02 18.60
CA THR A 408 2.70 4.56 18.70
C THR A 408 2.82 4.11 20.16
N GLU A 409 3.69 4.73 20.95
CA GLU A 409 3.90 4.47 22.38
C GLU A 409 2.63 4.74 23.22
N ALA A 410 1.93 5.83 22.94
CA ALA A 410 0.66 6.16 23.58
C ALA A 410 -0.42 5.10 23.26
N LEU A 411 -0.52 4.68 22.00
CA LEU A 411 -1.44 3.59 21.61
C LEU A 411 -1.07 2.24 22.26
N PHE A 412 0.21 1.94 22.49
CA PHE A 412 0.62 0.76 23.27
C PHE A 412 0.20 0.85 24.72
N SER A 413 0.35 2.04 25.31
CA SER A 413 -0.02 2.31 26.70
C SER A 413 -1.54 2.44 26.88
N LYS A 414 -2.32 2.32 25.79
CA LYS A 414 -3.77 2.55 25.72
C LYS A 414 -4.18 3.96 26.18
N ASP A 415 -3.26 4.91 26.06
CA ASP A 415 -3.50 6.33 26.32
C ASP A 415 -4.01 7.00 25.04
N ILE A 416 -5.34 7.02 24.89
CA ILE A 416 -6.00 7.55 23.69
C ILE A 416 -5.90 9.08 23.63
N GLU A 417 -5.81 9.75 24.78
CA GLU A 417 -5.69 11.21 24.88
C GLU A 417 -4.30 11.64 24.38
N GLU A 418 -3.22 11.10 24.95
CA GLU A 418 -1.86 11.38 24.50
C GLU A 418 -1.64 10.97 23.04
N ALA A 419 -2.23 9.85 22.59
CA ALA A 419 -2.14 9.44 21.19
C ALA A 419 -2.80 10.46 20.25
N THR A 420 -3.89 11.09 20.69
CA THR A 420 -4.62 12.10 19.92
C THR A 420 -3.85 13.41 19.89
N ASP A 421 -3.31 13.83 21.03
CA ASP A 421 -2.53 15.07 21.16
C ASP A 421 -1.21 14.98 20.37
N ALA A 422 -0.45 13.89 20.53
CA ALA A 422 0.78 13.65 19.78
C ALA A 422 0.53 13.58 18.27
N LYS A 423 -0.60 12.99 17.84
CA LYS A 423 -1.00 12.96 16.43
C LYS A 423 -1.35 14.37 15.93
N HIS A 424 -2.10 15.13 16.71
CA HIS A 424 -2.50 16.49 16.37
C HIS A 424 -1.27 17.40 16.23
N GLU A 425 -0.33 17.34 17.17
CA GLU A 425 0.93 18.09 17.12
C GLU A 425 1.74 17.80 15.85
N LEU A 426 1.86 16.52 15.48
CA LEU A 426 2.56 16.10 14.27
C LEU A 426 1.90 16.63 12.99
N GLU A 427 0.56 16.56 12.92
CA GLU A 427 -0.21 17.04 11.78
C GLU A 427 -0.22 18.57 11.68
N GLU A 428 -0.33 19.29 12.79
CA GLU A 428 -0.29 20.76 12.78
C GLU A 428 1.10 21.27 12.40
N LYS A 429 2.17 20.63 12.88
CA LYS A 429 3.53 20.93 12.42
C LYS A 429 3.66 20.76 10.91
N GLN A 430 3.09 19.69 10.35
CA GLN A 430 3.08 19.49 8.90
C GLN A 430 2.32 20.61 8.16
N ARG A 431 1.18 21.07 8.70
CA ARG A 431 0.42 22.20 8.12
C ARG A 431 1.22 23.49 8.18
N ALA A 432 1.86 23.79 9.30
CA ALA A 432 2.73 24.95 9.46
C ALA A 432 3.91 24.92 8.48
N ASP A 433 4.62 23.78 8.36
CA ASP A 433 5.72 23.60 7.42
C ASP A 433 5.26 23.73 5.95
N ALA A 434 4.00 23.37 5.65
CA ALA A 434 3.42 23.56 4.31
C ALA A 434 3.11 25.03 4.03
N ARG A 435 2.51 25.76 4.98
CA ARG A 435 2.26 27.21 4.87
C ARG A 435 3.57 27.98 4.66
N GLN A 436 4.59 27.70 5.47
CA GLN A 436 5.89 28.34 5.35
C GLN A 436 6.54 28.09 3.97
N ARG A 437 6.44 26.87 3.43
CA ARG A 437 6.96 26.54 2.09
C ARG A 437 6.21 27.29 0.99
N GLN A 438 4.90 27.42 1.13
CA GLN A 438 4.09 28.19 0.19
C GLN A 438 4.44 29.68 0.21
N GLU A 439 4.56 30.27 1.40
CA GLU A 439 4.94 31.68 1.59
C GLU A 439 6.36 31.99 1.08
N SER A 440 7.29 31.07 1.29
CA SER A 440 8.68 31.20 0.82
C SER A 440 8.89 30.81 -0.65
N GLY A 441 7.88 30.26 -1.32
CA GLY A 441 7.99 29.76 -2.70
C GLY A 441 8.94 28.57 -2.85
N VAL A 442 9.21 27.83 -1.77
CA VAL A 442 10.14 26.67 -1.77
C VAL A 442 9.36 25.39 -2.02
N GLU A 443 9.63 24.74 -3.14
CA GLU A 443 9.08 23.41 -3.44
C GLU A 443 9.75 22.30 -2.61
N TRP A 444 8.95 21.31 -2.22
CA TRP A 444 9.50 20.10 -1.59
C TRP A 444 10.25 19.26 -2.60
N LYS A 445 11.48 18.87 -2.27
CA LYS A 445 12.28 17.93 -3.07
C LYS A 445 12.25 16.57 -2.40
N GLN A 446 11.78 15.58 -3.14
CA GLN A 446 11.74 14.19 -2.70
C GLN A 446 13.16 13.64 -2.55
N GLN A 447 13.34 12.76 -1.56
CA GLN A 447 14.65 12.22 -1.19
C GLN A 447 15.04 11.05 -2.09
N PHE A 448 14.12 10.12 -2.32
CA PHE A 448 14.38 8.83 -2.98
C PHE A 448 13.77 8.70 -4.35
N PHE A 449 12.81 9.55 -4.70
CA PHE A 449 12.08 9.45 -5.95
C PHE A 449 12.09 10.76 -6.73
N HIS A 450 11.91 10.66 -8.05
CA HIS A 450 11.62 11.79 -8.91
C HIS A 450 10.42 11.44 -9.81
N LEU A 451 9.74 12.47 -10.30
CA LEU A 451 8.59 12.30 -11.17
C LEU A 451 9.05 12.15 -12.63
N GLU A 452 8.70 11.03 -13.26
CA GLU A 452 8.88 10.81 -14.70
C GLU A 452 7.51 10.58 -15.36
N GLY A 453 7.05 11.58 -16.14
CA GLY A 453 5.68 11.61 -16.63
C GLY A 453 4.70 11.70 -15.45
N ASP A 454 3.84 10.69 -15.29
CA ASP A 454 2.87 10.58 -14.21
C ASP A 454 3.25 9.51 -13.16
N THR A 455 4.50 9.02 -13.17
CA THR A 455 4.98 7.96 -12.28
C THR A 455 6.18 8.40 -11.47
N TRP A 456 6.16 8.13 -10.17
CA TRP A 456 7.34 8.32 -9.32
C TRP A 456 8.32 7.17 -9.49
N ILE A 457 9.56 7.50 -9.84
CA ILE A 457 10.64 6.55 -10.12
C ILE A 457 11.74 6.73 -9.08
N TYR A 458 12.21 5.62 -8.51
CA TYR A 458 13.34 5.63 -7.59
C TYR A 458 14.59 6.21 -8.27
N ASN A 459 15.35 7.04 -7.56
CA ASN A 459 16.45 7.83 -8.12
C ASN A 459 17.62 6.96 -8.62
N THR A 460 17.91 5.85 -7.94
CA THR A 460 19.09 5.00 -8.20
C THR A 460 18.73 3.52 -8.36
N PRO A 461 17.87 3.16 -9.35
CA PRO A 461 17.40 1.80 -9.51
C PRO A 461 18.55 0.85 -9.84
N LEU A 462 18.41 -0.42 -9.48
CA LEU A 462 19.40 -1.47 -9.75
C LEU A 462 19.88 -1.51 -11.22
N SER A 463 18.99 -1.19 -12.17
CA SER A 463 19.30 -1.11 -13.59
C SER A 463 20.30 0.01 -13.94
N SER A 464 20.28 1.14 -13.24
CA SER A 464 21.26 2.21 -13.44
C SER A 464 22.59 1.88 -12.78
N ARG A 465 22.55 1.32 -11.55
CA ARG A 465 23.76 0.98 -10.78
C ARG A 465 24.59 -0.14 -11.40
N THR A 466 23.95 -1.10 -12.07
CA THR A 466 24.67 -2.24 -12.69
C THR A 466 25.12 -1.99 -14.14
N ARG A 467 24.56 -1.00 -14.86
CA ARG A 467 25.00 -0.64 -16.22
C ARG A 467 26.39 -0.02 -16.24
N THR A 468 26.75 0.72 -15.19
CA THR A 468 28.05 1.42 -15.09
C THR A 468 29.23 0.45 -14.99
N SER A 469 29.04 -0.77 -14.48
CA SER A 469 30.09 -1.79 -14.39
C SER A 469 30.47 -2.43 -15.74
N LYS A 470 29.66 -2.29 -16.81
CA LYS A 470 29.96 -2.88 -18.13
C LYS A 470 30.85 -2.00 -19.04
N ARG A 471 31.23 -0.79 -18.63
CA ARG A 471 32.10 0.09 -19.43
C ARG A 471 33.61 -0.06 -19.14
N HIS A 472 34.00 -0.99 -18.28
CA HIS A 472 35.41 -1.22 -17.89
C HIS A 472 35.90 -2.65 -18.12
N ILE A 473 35.30 -3.39 -19.07
CA ILE A 473 35.85 -4.68 -19.54
C ILE A 473 36.10 -4.60 -21.03
#